data_AF-A0A370WT28-F1
#
_entry.id   AF-A0A370WT28-F1
#
_cell.length_a   1.000
_cell.length_b   1.000
_cell.length_c   1.000
_cell.angle_alpha   90.00
_cell.angle_beta   90.00
_cell.angle_gamma   90.00
#
_symmetry.space_group_name_H-M   'P 1'
#
loop_
_entity.id
_entity.type
_entity.pdbx_description
1 polymer ?
#
loop_
_entity_poly.entity_id
_entity_poly.type
_entity_poly.pdbx_seq_one_letter_code
_entity_poly.pdbx_strand_id
1 'polypeptide(L)'
;MDYSTVLPWTLESLNFADIDVARVRHDEKLFMLLCSASFVESGSDLYTHNLIDHFQGDLELQAWLRDHWEHEEMQHGRALAAYVRHVWPEFDWDAGFQAFWKDYGALCTTEQLEPSRCLELAARCVVETGTASLYRALNDIADEPVLKQLTSHIKSDEVRHYKHFYQAFLRYREQEQLGRYKVLRAILRRANEVKNEDSDIAMRHVFNQCYPHYKDDQEQFRKVADPALTLLRRHIPAEMSVKMLLKPLNLPPRLQQAMEKPLARISQKLFLH
;
A
#
# COMPACT_ATOMS: atom_id res chain seq x y z
N MET A 1 -13.04 8.18 30.36
CA MET A 1 -11.71 7.72 29.90
C MET A 1 -11.36 8.64 28.77
N ASP A 2 -10.23 9.32 28.91
CA ASP A 2 -9.74 10.32 27.96
C ASP A 2 -9.22 9.57 26.73
N TYR A 3 -10.00 9.53 25.66
CA TYR A 3 -9.59 8.92 24.39
C TYR A 3 -8.82 9.96 23.58
N SER A 4 -7.63 10.30 24.06
CA SER A 4 -6.59 10.78 23.15
C SER A 4 -6.31 9.64 22.17
N THR A 5 -6.51 9.89 20.88
CA THR A 5 -6.14 9.00 19.77
C THR A 5 -4.62 8.90 19.73
N VAL A 6 -4.05 8.11 20.62
CA VAL A 6 -2.59 7.91 20.68
C VAL A 6 -2.20 6.99 19.53
N LEU A 7 -1.65 7.59 18.48
CA LEU A 7 -1.06 6.84 17.37
C LEU A 7 0.10 5.97 17.90
N PRO A 8 0.28 4.74 17.39
CA PRO A 8 1.34 3.83 17.86
C PRO A 8 2.77 4.35 17.65
N TRP A 9 2.93 5.31 16.74
CA TRP A 9 4.14 6.10 16.51
C TRP A 9 3.72 7.45 15.93
N THR A 10 4.61 8.43 15.93
CA THR A 10 4.35 9.74 15.28
C THR A 10 5.50 10.16 14.38
N LEU A 11 5.29 11.16 13.53
CA LEU A 11 6.38 11.73 12.73
C LEU A 11 7.56 12.19 13.60
N GLU A 12 7.27 12.79 14.76
CA GLU A 12 8.26 13.26 15.72
C GLU A 12 9.04 12.13 16.39
N SER A 13 8.51 10.90 16.37
CA SER A 13 9.22 9.72 16.85
C SER A 13 10.32 9.23 15.90
N LEU A 14 10.33 9.72 14.66
CA LEU A 14 11.40 9.49 13.68
C LEU A 14 12.41 10.65 13.77
N ASN A 15 13.63 10.35 14.22
CA ASN A 15 14.67 11.37 14.25
C ASN A 15 15.27 11.58 12.86
N PHE A 16 14.68 12.47 12.06
CA PHE A 16 15.20 12.77 10.73
C PHE A 16 16.58 13.43 10.73
N ALA A 17 17.04 13.99 11.86
CA ALA A 17 18.42 14.47 11.95
C ALA A 17 19.46 13.33 11.91
N ASP A 18 19.04 12.08 12.20
CA ASP A 18 19.91 10.90 12.16
C ASP A 18 19.94 10.22 10.78
N ILE A 19 19.23 10.74 9.77
CA ILE A 19 19.22 10.16 8.41
C ILE A 19 20.64 10.23 7.83
N ASP A 20 21.22 9.05 7.55
CA ASP A 20 22.48 8.96 6.82
C ASP A 20 22.23 9.11 5.32
N VAL A 21 22.13 10.37 4.87
CA VAL A 21 21.82 10.74 3.47
C VAL A 21 22.77 10.06 2.48
N ALA A 22 24.05 9.89 2.83
CA ALA A 22 25.05 9.30 1.94
C ALA A 22 24.74 7.82 1.61
N ARG A 23 24.10 7.08 2.52
CA ARG A 23 23.73 5.67 2.31
C ARG A 23 22.60 5.46 1.32
N VAL A 24 21.74 6.46 1.11
CA VAL A 24 20.49 6.30 0.34
C VAL A 24 20.43 7.19 -0.89
N ARG A 25 21.00 8.40 -0.85
CA ARG A 25 20.78 9.43 -1.88
C ARG A 25 21.20 8.99 -3.29
N HIS A 26 22.21 8.13 -3.38
CA HIS A 26 22.76 7.64 -4.64
C HIS A 26 21.91 6.53 -5.29
N ASP A 27 20.98 5.91 -4.57
CA ASP A 27 20.16 4.82 -5.11
C ASP A 27 18.91 5.35 -5.80
N GLU A 28 19.03 5.57 -7.10
CA GLU A 28 17.92 5.98 -7.97
C GLU A 28 16.73 5.01 -7.90
N LYS A 29 16.97 3.70 -7.72
CA LYS A 29 15.88 2.72 -7.62
C LYS A 29 15.05 2.96 -6.37
N LEU A 30 15.72 3.20 -5.25
CA LEU A 30 15.06 3.45 -3.97
C LEU A 30 14.39 4.83 -3.96
N PHE A 31 15.01 5.85 -4.58
CA PHE A 31 14.37 7.13 -4.85
C PHE A 31 13.03 6.95 -5.59
N MET A 32 13.05 6.26 -6.73
CA MET A 32 11.85 6.03 -7.55
C MET A 32 10.75 5.29 -6.77
N LEU A 33 11.11 4.25 -6.00
CA LEU A 33 10.15 3.52 -5.15
C LEU A 33 9.56 4.37 -4.03
N LEU A 34 10.39 5.12 -3.29
CA LEU A 34 9.96 5.91 -2.13
C LEU A 34 9.15 7.14 -2.53
N CYS A 35 9.56 7.84 -3.60
CA CYS A 35 8.79 8.96 -4.14
C CYS A 35 7.42 8.48 -4.60
N SER A 36 7.36 7.38 -5.35
CA SER A 36 6.09 6.83 -5.83
C SER A 36 5.20 6.39 -4.67
N ALA A 37 5.74 5.68 -3.67
CA ALA A 37 5.01 5.31 -2.47
C ALA A 37 4.50 6.56 -1.74
N SER A 38 5.34 7.58 -1.55
CA SER A 38 4.93 8.81 -0.88
C SER A 38 3.76 9.53 -1.57
N PHE A 39 3.65 9.43 -2.90
CA PHE A 39 2.52 9.99 -3.64
C PHE A 39 1.24 9.19 -3.41
N VAL A 40 1.31 7.86 -3.52
CA VAL A 40 0.14 6.99 -3.30
C VAL A 40 -0.37 7.13 -1.87
N GLU A 41 0.51 7.05 -0.88
CA GLU A 41 0.15 7.16 0.54
C GLU A 41 -0.39 8.55 0.91
N SER A 42 0.11 9.61 0.26
CA SER A 42 -0.42 10.96 0.51
C SER A 42 -1.77 11.21 -0.16
N GLY A 43 -2.18 10.35 -1.09
CA GLY A 43 -3.49 10.42 -1.76
C GLY A 43 -4.61 9.65 -1.04
N SER A 44 -4.32 8.98 0.07
CA SER A 44 -5.27 8.10 0.78
C SER A 44 -6.49 8.82 1.38
N ASP A 45 -6.41 10.14 1.60
CA ASP A 45 -7.44 10.96 2.26
C ASP A 45 -8.83 10.93 1.56
N LEU A 46 -8.87 11.04 0.23
CA LEU A 46 -10.16 10.94 -0.48
C LEU A 46 -10.76 9.54 -0.36
N TYR A 47 -9.90 8.53 -0.33
CA TYR A 47 -10.32 7.14 -0.23
C TYR A 47 -10.85 6.82 1.18
N THR A 48 -10.24 7.38 2.23
CA THR A 48 -10.67 7.14 3.62
C THR A 48 -12.09 7.65 3.87
N HIS A 49 -12.39 8.86 3.39
CA HIS A 49 -13.72 9.44 3.47
C HIS A 49 -14.78 8.59 2.75
N ASN A 50 -14.49 8.18 1.51
CA ASN A 50 -15.39 7.33 0.73
C ASN A 50 -15.67 5.99 1.43
N LEU A 51 -14.65 5.42 2.09
CA LEU A 51 -14.77 4.17 2.82
C LEU A 51 -15.64 4.34 4.08
N ILE A 52 -15.44 5.41 4.85
CA ILE A 52 -16.27 5.73 6.02
C ILE A 52 -17.75 5.82 5.63
N ASP A 53 -18.04 6.55 4.56
CA ASP A 53 -19.41 6.72 4.04
C ASP A 53 -20.01 5.39 3.58
N HIS A 54 -19.23 4.53 2.93
CA HIS A 54 -19.69 3.20 2.49
C HIS A 54 -20.18 2.32 3.66
N PHE A 55 -19.57 2.46 4.84
CA PHE A 55 -19.93 1.71 6.05
C PHE A 55 -20.93 2.43 6.96
N GLN A 56 -21.63 3.46 6.47
CA GLN A 56 -22.65 4.19 7.23
C GLN A 56 -23.66 3.24 7.91
N GLY A 57 -23.83 3.38 9.22
CA GLY A 57 -24.69 2.53 10.06
C GLY A 57 -23.96 1.43 10.83
N ASP A 58 -22.70 1.12 10.50
CA ASP A 58 -21.81 0.35 11.38
C ASP A 58 -21.00 1.33 12.24
N LEU A 59 -21.52 1.65 13.42
CA LEU A 59 -20.93 2.66 14.30
C LEU A 59 -19.55 2.26 14.81
N GLU A 60 -19.33 0.97 15.07
CA GLU A 60 -18.06 0.44 15.57
C GLU A 60 -16.98 0.55 14.50
N LEU A 61 -17.26 0.08 13.28
CA LEU A 61 -16.30 0.14 12.19
C LEU A 61 -16.01 1.58 11.76
N GLN A 62 -17.03 2.45 11.68
CA GLN A 62 -16.82 3.85 11.33
C GLN A 62 -15.98 4.61 12.36
N ALA A 63 -16.18 4.34 13.67
CA ALA A 63 -15.37 4.96 14.71
C ALA A 63 -13.91 4.53 14.58
N TRP A 64 -13.64 3.24 14.34
CA TRP A 64 -12.26 2.78 14.10
C TRP A 64 -11.66 3.39 12.84
N LEU A 65 -12.42 3.46 11.74
CA LEU A 65 -11.96 4.06 10.48
C LEU A 65 -11.56 5.53 10.66
N ARG A 66 -12.43 6.33 11.29
CA ARG A 66 -12.24 7.77 11.48
C ARG A 66 -11.18 8.10 12.54
N ASP A 67 -11.27 7.44 13.69
CA ASP A 67 -10.50 7.86 14.86
C ASP A 67 -9.10 7.21 14.90
N HIS A 68 -8.84 6.18 14.10
CA HIS A 68 -7.57 5.45 14.11
C HIS A 68 -7.00 5.26 12.71
N TRP A 69 -7.69 4.50 11.86
CA TRP A 69 -7.15 4.08 10.57
C TRP A 69 -6.81 5.27 9.66
N GLU A 70 -7.72 6.22 9.49
CA GLU A 70 -7.50 7.44 8.69
C GLU A 70 -6.28 8.24 9.17
N HIS A 71 -6.12 8.38 10.48
CA HIS A 71 -4.97 9.09 11.04
C HIS A 71 -3.65 8.33 10.84
N GLU A 72 -3.66 6.99 10.94
CA GLU A 72 -2.49 6.15 10.63
C GLU A 72 -2.11 6.27 9.14
N GLU A 73 -3.05 6.15 8.21
CA GLU A 73 -2.84 6.29 6.76
C GLU A 73 -2.28 7.66 6.38
N MET A 74 -2.87 8.74 6.90
CA MET A 74 -2.36 10.11 6.66
C MET A 74 -0.94 10.29 7.18
N GLN A 75 -0.60 9.63 8.28
CA GLN A 75 0.74 9.70 8.85
C GLN A 75 1.78 9.01 7.97
N HIS A 76 1.43 7.90 7.32
CA HIS A 76 2.33 7.20 6.40
C HIS A 76 2.75 8.10 5.24
N GLY A 77 1.78 8.75 4.60
CA GLY A 77 2.03 9.72 3.54
C GLY A 77 2.92 10.87 4.00
N ARG A 78 2.59 11.51 5.14
CA ARG A 78 3.39 12.61 5.71
C ARG A 78 4.83 12.18 6.01
N ALA A 79 5.03 11.00 6.59
CA ALA A 79 6.35 10.51 6.97
C ALA A 79 7.23 10.19 5.76
N LEU A 80 6.67 9.55 4.73
CA LEU A 80 7.41 9.28 3.48
C LEU A 80 7.72 10.57 2.73
N ALA A 81 6.75 11.48 2.64
CA ALA A 81 6.95 12.76 1.97
C ALA A 81 8.02 13.60 2.67
N ALA A 82 8.07 13.56 4.01
CA ALA A 82 9.12 14.23 4.77
C ALA A 82 10.49 13.56 4.60
N TYR A 83 10.55 12.23 4.59
CA TYR A 83 11.78 11.49 4.30
C TYR A 83 12.33 11.81 2.90
N VAL A 84 11.48 11.81 1.87
CA VAL A 84 11.86 12.15 0.49
C VAL A 84 12.40 13.58 0.41
N ARG A 85 11.69 14.56 0.98
CA ARG A 85 12.14 15.97 1.01
C ARG A 85 13.48 16.15 1.73
N HIS A 86 13.74 15.33 2.76
CA HIS A 86 15.00 15.38 3.49
C HIS A 86 16.16 14.82 2.67
N VAL A 87 15.98 13.65 2.04
CA VAL A 87 17.07 12.96 1.32
C VAL A 87 17.32 13.58 -0.06
N TRP A 88 16.28 14.03 -0.76
CA TRP A 88 16.33 14.60 -2.11
C TRP A 88 15.63 15.98 -2.17
N PRO A 89 16.17 17.02 -1.49
CA PRO A 89 15.59 18.36 -1.47
C PRO A 89 15.52 19.05 -2.84
N GLU A 90 16.28 18.56 -3.82
CA GLU A 90 16.22 19.05 -5.21
C GLU A 90 14.96 18.59 -5.96
N PHE A 91 14.29 17.55 -5.47
CA PHE A 91 13.04 17.07 -6.05
C PHE A 91 11.88 17.87 -5.46
N ASP A 92 11.20 18.65 -6.31
CA ASP A 92 10.01 19.41 -5.93
C ASP A 92 8.82 18.45 -5.71
N TRP A 93 8.79 17.85 -4.52
CA TRP A 93 7.78 16.86 -4.15
C TRP A 93 6.35 17.39 -4.31
N ASP A 94 6.12 18.66 -3.96
CA ASP A 94 4.79 19.27 -3.99
C ASP A 94 4.28 19.41 -5.42
N ALA A 95 5.11 19.87 -6.36
CA ALA A 95 4.74 19.93 -7.77
C ALA A 95 4.48 18.53 -8.36
N GLY A 96 5.29 17.54 -7.99
CA GLY A 96 5.14 16.16 -8.44
C GLY A 96 3.86 15.52 -7.92
N PHE A 97 3.58 15.67 -6.63
CA PHE A 97 2.36 15.17 -6.00
C PHE A 97 1.11 15.83 -6.58
N GLN A 98 1.12 17.15 -6.80
CA GLN A 98 -0.01 17.84 -7.44
C GLN A 98 -0.27 17.33 -8.85
N ALA A 99 0.78 17.08 -9.64
CA ALA A 99 0.63 16.51 -10.98
C ALA A 99 0.06 15.07 -10.93
N PHE A 100 0.55 14.25 -10.01
CA PHE A 100 0.02 12.91 -9.76
C PHE A 100 -1.45 12.95 -9.34
N TRP A 101 -1.79 13.79 -8.36
CA TRP A 101 -3.12 13.87 -7.79
C TRP A 101 -4.17 14.34 -8.81
N LYS A 102 -3.77 15.19 -9.75
CA LYS A 102 -4.65 15.63 -10.84
C LYS A 102 -5.15 14.47 -11.70
N ASP A 103 -4.30 13.49 -11.96
CA ASP A 103 -4.62 12.35 -12.82
C ASP A 103 -5.18 11.17 -12.01
N TYR A 104 -4.62 10.91 -10.82
CA TYR A 104 -5.02 9.80 -9.95
C TYR A 104 -6.28 10.09 -9.13
N GLY A 105 -6.46 11.31 -8.62
CA GLY A 105 -7.62 11.68 -7.80
C GLY A 105 -8.95 11.55 -8.55
N ALA A 106 -8.93 11.70 -9.88
CA ALA A 106 -10.11 11.48 -10.73
C ALA A 106 -10.50 9.98 -10.86
N LEU A 107 -9.57 9.07 -10.58
CA LEU A 107 -9.81 7.63 -10.59
C LEU A 107 -10.43 7.17 -9.26
N CYS A 108 -10.12 7.84 -8.15
CA CYS A 108 -10.57 7.49 -6.80
C CYS A 108 -12.07 7.82 -6.55
N THR A 109 -12.97 7.17 -7.28
CA THR A 109 -14.42 7.38 -7.17
C THR A 109 -15.10 6.33 -6.29
N THR A 110 -16.26 6.69 -5.72
CA THR A 110 -17.07 5.79 -4.90
C THR A 110 -17.52 4.53 -5.65
N GLU A 111 -17.63 4.59 -6.97
CA GLU A 111 -18.00 3.47 -7.84
C GLU A 111 -16.90 2.41 -7.95
N GLN A 112 -15.67 2.73 -7.52
CA GLN A 112 -14.59 1.74 -7.45
C GLN A 112 -14.72 0.79 -6.25
N LEU A 113 -15.54 1.14 -5.25
CA LEU A 113 -15.82 0.29 -4.10
C LEU A 113 -16.68 -0.91 -4.51
N GLU A 114 -16.49 -2.01 -3.81
CA GLU A 114 -17.32 -3.19 -3.97
C GLU A 114 -18.77 -2.90 -3.57
N PRO A 115 -19.78 -3.43 -4.28
CA PRO A 115 -21.19 -3.11 -4.02
C PRO A 115 -21.71 -3.70 -2.69
N SER A 116 -20.96 -4.61 -2.07
CA SER A 116 -21.30 -5.22 -0.79
C SER A 116 -20.19 -4.89 0.20
N ARG A 117 -20.60 -4.58 1.43
CA ARG A 117 -19.70 -4.32 2.55
C ARG A 117 -18.77 -5.49 2.84
N CYS A 118 -19.31 -6.72 2.80
CA CYS A 118 -18.50 -7.92 2.92
C CYS A 118 -17.45 -8.03 1.80
N LEU A 119 -17.80 -7.74 0.55
CA LEU A 119 -16.84 -7.77 -0.56
C LEU A 119 -15.81 -6.64 -0.45
N GLU A 120 -16.21 -5.45 0.00
CA GLU A 120 -15.28 -4.33 0.21
C GLU A 120 -14.27 -4.64 1.32
N LEU A 121 -14.69 -5.28 2.40
CA LEU A 121 -13.76 -5.70 3.45
C LEU A 121 -12.78 -6.79 2.96
N ALA A 122 -13.21 -7.66 2.05
CA ALA A 122 -12.31 -8.59 1.38
C ALA A 122 -11.33 -7.87 0.44
N ALA A 123 -11.79 -6.81 -0.25
CA ALA A 123 -10.97 -5.93 -1.07
C ALA A 123 -9.90 -5.21 -0.24
N ARG A 124 -10.27 -4.61 0.89
CA ARG A 124 -9.34 -3.98 1.83
C ARG A 124 -8.28 -4.96 2.31
N CYS A 125 -8.66 -6.19 2.67
CA CYS A 125 -7.69 -7.23 3.03
C CYS A 125 -6.62 -7.47 1.93
N VAL A 126 -6.95 -7.31 0.65
CA VAL A 126 -5.98 -7.40 -0.46
C VAL A 126 -5.04 -6.20 -0.45
N VAL A 127 -5.58 -4.98 -0.29
CA VAL A 127 -4.79 -3.75 -0.23
C VAL A 127 -3.81 -3.78 0.93
N GLU A 128 -4.28 -4.02 2.16
CA GLU A 128 -3.41 -4.10 3.34
C GLU A 128 -2.33 -5.17 3.20
N THR A 129 -2.65 -6.30 2.54
CA THR A 129 -1.66 -7.35 2.27
C THR A 129 -0.59 -6.87 1.28
N GLY A 130 -1.01 -6.15 0.23
CA GLY A 130 -0.12 -5.55 -0.75
C GLY A 130 0.82 -4.54 -0.11
N THR A 131 0.26 -3.57 0.62
CA THR A 131 1.01 -2.50 1.31
C THR A 131 1.94 -3.08 2.38
N ALA A 132 1.49 -4.04 3.21
CA ALA A 132 2.36 -4.73 4.17
C ALA A 132 3.54 -5.45 3.48
N SER A 133 3.29 -6.07 2.32
CA SER A 133 4.31 -6.78 1.55
C SER A 133 5.31 -5.81 0.91
N LEU A 134 4.83 -4.67 0.40
CA LEU A 134 5.64 -3.57 -0.14
C LEU A 134 6.60 -3.04 0.93
N TYR A 135 6.10 -2.66 2.10
CA TYR A 135 6.96 -2.11 3.15
C TYR A 135 7.84 -3.15 3.80
N ARG A 136 7.46 -4.43 3.83
CA ARG A 136 8.40 -5.51 4.18
C ARG A 136 9.56 -5.55 3.18
N ALA A 137 9.28 -5.53 1.88
CA ALA A 137 10.30 -5.56 0.84
C ALA A 137 11.21 -4.32 0.90
N LEU A 138 10.64 -3.13 1.04
CA LEU A 138 11.41 -1.88 1.20
C LEU A 138 12.26 -1.89 2.47
N ASN A 139 11.75 -2.44 3.57
CA ASN A 139 12.52 -2.61 4.80
C ASN A 139 13.73 -3.54 4.60
N ASP A 140 13.55 -4.63 3.85
CA ASP A 140 14.62 -5.58 3.54
C ASP A 140 15.64 -4.99 2.54
N ILE A 141 15.22 -4.09 1.63
CA ILE A 141 16.07 -3.36 0.68
C ILE A 141 16.85 -2.22 1.35
N ALA A 142 16.25 -1.51 2.30
CA ALA A 142 16.82 -0.32 2.91
C ALA A 142 18.01 -0.65 3.82
N ASP A 143 19.12 0.06 3.65
CA ASP A 143 20.30 -0.02 4.53
C ASP A 143 20.42 1.18 5.49
N GLU A 144 19.67 2.24 5.23
CA GLU A 144 19.61 3.43 6.06
C GLU A 144 18.70 3.17 7.30
N PRO A 145 19.20 3.40 8.54
CA PRO A 145 18.48 3.06 9.76
C PRO A 145 17.11 3.71 9.93
N VAL A 146 16.96 5.00 9.63
CA VAL A 146 15.69 5.73 9.82
C VAL A 146 14.64 5.24 8.82
N LEU A 147 15.04 4.96 7.58
CA LEU A 147 14.17 4.36 6.56
C LEU A 147 13.74 2.95 6.95
N LYS A 148 14.65 2.14 7.50
CA LYS A 148 14.28 0.83 8.07
C LYS A 148 13.27 0.98 9.19
N GLN A 149 13.43 1.96 10.07
CA GLN A 149 12.45 2.21 11.13
C GLN A 149 11.09 2.62 10.54
N LEU A 150 11.05 3.60 9.65
CA LEU A 150 9.84 4.09 8.99
C LEU A 150 9.08 2.96 8.28
N THR A 151 9.75 2.20 7.41
CA THR A 151 9.15 1.07 6.70
C THR A 151 8.68 -0.04 7.65
N SER A 152 9.34 -0.23 8.79
CA SER A 152 8.90 -1.20 9.81
C SER A 152 7.65 -0.73 10.55
N HIS A 153 7.53 0.57 10.82
CA HIS A 153 6.32 1.15 11.41
C HIS A 153 5.13 0.98 10.48
N ILE A 154 5.22 1.46 9.23
CA ILE A 154 4.13 1.35 8.25
C ILE A 154 3.71 -0.11 8.05
N LYS A 155 4.65 -1.02 7.79
CA LYS A 155 4.37 -2.48 7.70
C LYS A 155 3.61 -3.01 8.93
N SER A 156 3.94 -2.54 10.13
CA SER A 156 3.29 -3.01 11.35
C SER A 156 1.86 -2.48 11.47
N ASP A 157 1.60 -1.30 10.94
CA ASP A 157 0.27 -0.68 10.85
C ASP A 157 -0.60 -1.45 9.86
N GLU A 158 -0.11 -1.71 8.64
CA GLU A 158 -0.84 -2.49 7.63
C GLU A 158 -1.25 -3.88 8.12
N VAL A 159 -0.39 -4.53 8.91
CA VAL A 159 -0.72 -5.84 9.50
C VAL A 159 -1.80 -5.72 10.57
N ARG A 160 -1.89 -4.59 11.30
CA ARG A 160 -3.00 -4.31 12.22
C ARG A 160 -4.27 -3.95 11.44
N HIS A 161 -4.19 -3.07 10.45
CA HIS A 161 -5.29 -2.71 9.55
C HIS A 161 -5.93 -3.97 8.96
N TYR A 162 -5.11 -4.85 8.38
CA TYR A 162 -5.55 -6.13 7.85
C TYR A 162 -6.35 -6.95 8.87
N LYS A 163 -5.89 -7.02 10.13
CA LYS A 163 -6.59 -7.80 11.17
C LYS A 163 -7.96 -7.20 11.48
N HIS A 164 -8.06 -5.87 11.59
CA HIS A 164 -9.32 -5.18 11.84
C HIS A 164 -10.31 -5.37 10.67
N PHE A 165 -9.86 -5.14 9.43
CA PHE A 165 -10.68 -5.40 8.24
C PHE A 165 -11.11 -6.86 8.13
N TYR A 166 -10.21 -7.80 8.43
CA TYR A 166 -10.52 -9.23 8.41
C TYR A 166 -11.57 -9.62 9.48
N GLN A 167 -11.49 -9.05 10.68
CA GLN A 167 -12.50 -9.28 11.72
C GLN A 167 -13.86 -8.73 11.31
N ALA A 168 -13.90 -7.50 10.78
CA ALA A 168 -15.14 -6.94 10.22
C ALA A 168 -15.67 -7.80 9.07
N PHE A 169 -14.80 -8.27 8.17
CA PHE A 169 -15.16 -9.15 7.06
C PHE A 169 -15.87 -10.42 7.57
N LEU A 170 -15.34 -11.05 8.62
CA LEU A 170 -15.97 -12.24 9.20
C LEU A 170 -17.38 -11.95 9.71
N ARG A 171 -17.60 -10.82 10.40
CA ARG A 171 -18.94 -10.38 10.84
C ARG A 171 -19.90 -10.19 9.67
N TYR A 172 -19.49 -9.44 8.64
CA TYR A 172 -20.33 -9.18 7.47
C TYR A 172 -20.58 -10.43 6.63
N ARG A 173 -19.63 -11.37 6.58
CA ARG A 173 -19.84 -12.64 5.88
C ARG A 173 -20.92 -13.50 6.52
N GLU A 174 -21.04 -13.47 7.85
CA GLU A 174 -22.12 -14.17 8.57
C GLU A 174 -23.48 -13.53 8.30
N GLN A 175 -23.53 -12.19 8.20
CA GLN A 175 -24.76 -11.43 7.95
C GLN A 175 -25.24 -11.54 6.50
N GLU A 176 -24.34 -11.34 5.53
CA GLU A 176 -24.68 -11.32 4.09
C GLU A 176 -24.66 -12.71 3.44
N GLN A 177 -24.15 -13.73 4.14
CA GLN A 177 -24.07 -15.12 3.70
C GLN A 177 -23.43 -15.32 2.31
N LEU A 178 -22.42 -14.50 1.99
CA LEU A 178 -21.75 -14.58 0.69
C LEU A 178 -20.94 -15.86 0.53
N GLY A 179 -21.14 -16.53 -0.61
CA GLY A 179 -20.36 -17.70 -0.98
C GLY A 179 -18.90 -17.37 -1.30
N ARG A 180 -18.00 -18.32 -1.01
CA ARG A 180 -16.53 -18.20 -1.24
C ARG A 180 -16.15 -17.78 -2.67
N TYR A 181 -16.95 -18.14 -3.67
CA TYR A 181 -16.70 -17.77 -5.06
C TYR A 181 -16.82 -16.26 -5.31
N LYS A 182 -17.81 -15.59 -4.69
CA LYS A 182 -17.95 -14.13 -4.80
C LYS A 182 -16.78 -13.42 -4.14
N VAL A 183 -16.37 -13.90 -2.95
CA VAL A 183 -15.18 -13.40 -2.23
C VAL A 183 -13.92 -13.58 -3.06
N LEU A 184 -13.71 -14.77 -3.65
CA LEU A 184 -12.57 -15.02 -4.54
C LEU A 184 -12.55 -14.07 -5.74
N ARG A 185 -13.70 -13.83 -6.36
CA ARG A 185 -13.80 -12.89 -7.50
C ARG A 185 -13.45 -11.46 -7.09
N ALA A 186 -13.91 -11.00 -5.92
CA ALA A 186 -13.56 -9.68 -5.40
C ALA A 186 -12.04 -9.57 -5.14
N ILE A 187 -11.45 -10.59 -4.48
CA ILE A 187 -9.99 -10.65 -4.24
C ILE A 187 -9.21 -10.59 -5.55
N LEU A 188 -9.59 -11.39 -6.55
CA LEU A 188 -8.90 -11.44 -7.85
C LEU A 188 -9.04 -10.13 -8.62
N ARG A 189 -10.22 -9.50 -8.59
CA ARG A 189 -10.43 -8.19 -9.22
C ARG A 189 -9.50 -7.14 -8.61
N ARG A 190 -9.52 -7.02 -7.28
CA ARG A 190 -8.67 -6.03 -6.57
C ARG A 190 -7.19 -6.29 -6.75
N ALA A 191 -6.76 -7.55 -6.69
CA ALA A 191 -5.37 -7.90 -6.93
C ALA A 191 -4.90 -7.53 -8.36
N ASN A 192 -5.80 -7.55 -9.34
CA ASN A 192 -5.48 -7.15 -10.71
C ASN A 192 -5.41 -5.62 -10.89
N GLU A 193 -6.26 -4.87 -10.20
CA GLU A 193 -6.24 -3.40 -10.24
C GLU A 193 -4.97 -2.84 -9.57
N VAL A 194 -4.64 -3.33 -8.36
CA VAL A 194 -3.41 -2.96 -7.64
C VAL A 194 -2.15 -3.25 -8.47
N LYS A 195 -2.20 -4.28 -9.32
CA LYS A 195 -1.07 -4.63 -10.20
C LYS A 195 -0.88 -3.66 -11.37
N ASN A 196 -1.93 -2.96 -11.81
CA ASN A 196 -1.94 -2.28 -13.11
C ASN A 196 -1.99 -0.75 -13.04
N GLU A 197 -2.35 -0.13 -11.91
CA GLU A 197 -2.79 1.29 -11.95
C GLU A 197 -1.96 2.21 -11.04
N ASP A 198 -2.02 2.05 -9.71
CA ASP A 198 -1.59 3.12 -8.78
C ASP A 198 -0.07 3.37 -8.78
N SER A 199 0.71 2.29 -8.67
CA SER A 199 2.17 2.40 -8.61
C SER A 199 2.79 2.79 -9.96
N ASP A 200 2.18 2.40 -11.08
CA ASP A 200 2.70 2.76 -12.41
C ASP A 200 2.43 4.24 -12.71
N ILE A 201 1.23 4.73 -12.36
CA ILE A 201 0.88 6.16 -12.47
C ILE A 201 1.82 6.98 -11.58
N ALA A 202 1.96 6.66 -10.30
CA ALA A 202 2.85 7.40 -9.39
C ALA A 202 4.30 7.42 -9.90
N MET A 203 4.83 6.26 -10.30
CA MET A 203 6.18 6.14 -10.86
C MET A 203 6.35 6.98 -12.13
N ARG A 204 5.32 7.04 -12.99
CA ARG A 204 5.32 7.86 -14.20
C ARG A 204 5.42 9.33 -13.86
N HIS A 205 4.69 9.82 -12.87
CA HIS A 205 4.75 11.22 -12.46
C HIS A 205 6.11 11.60 -11.89
N VAL A 206 6.69 10.74 -11.04
CA VAL A 206 8.07 10.93 -10.53
C VAL A 206 9.07 10.97 -11.69
N PHE A 207 8.99 10.01 -12.63
CA PHE A 207 9.86 9.95 -13.79
C PHE A 207 9.75 11.22 -14.65
N ASN A 208 8.52 11.63 -14.99
CA ASN A 208 8.27 12.79 -15.85
C ASN A 208 8.81 14.09 -15.26
N GLN A 209 8.85 14.21 -13.95
CA GLN A 209 9.42 15.37 -13.28
C GLN A 209 10.95 15.35 -13.27
N CYS A 210 11.55 14.19 -13.06
CA CYS A 210 13.01 14.03 -13.10
C CYS A 210 13.56 14.14 -14.53
N TYR A 211 12.76 13.68 -15.50
CA TYR A 211 13.14 13.50 -16.90
C TYR A 211 12.11 14.14 -17.85
N PRO A 212 11.88 15.47 -17.77
CA PRO A 212 10.82 16.13 -18.54
C PRO A 212 10.99 16.00 -20.06
N HIS A 213 12.23 15.87 -20.54
CA HIS A 213 12.54 15.66 -21.95
C HIS A 213 12.15 14.26 -22.48
N TYR A 214 11.91 13.30 -21.59
CA TYR A 214 11.55 11.91 -21.91
C TYR A 214 10.11 11.57 -21.52
N LYS A 215 9.26 12.56 -21.23
CA LYS A 215 7.89 12.36 -20.72
C LYS A 215 7.06 11.36 -21.54
N ASP A 216 7.16 11.42 -22.86
CA ASP A 216 6.41 10.55 -23.79
C ASP A 216 7.22 9.32 -24.24
N ASP A 217 8.45 9.16 -23.74
CA ASP A 217 9.35 8.06 -24.08
C ASP A 217 9.14 6.86 -23.14
N GLN A 218 8.31 5.93 -23.59
CA GLN A 218 8.03 4.69 -22.88
C GLN A 218 9.26 3.79 -22.68
N GLU A 219 10.23 3.86 -23.59
CA GLU A 219 11.45 3.04 -23.48
C GLU A 219 12.34 3.57 -22.35
N GLN A 220 12.51 4.89 -22.27
CA GLN A 220 13.30 5.52 -21.20
C GLN A 220 12.64 5.35 -19.83
N PHE A 221 11.31 5.47 -19.75
CA PHE A 221 10.60 5.16 -18.52
C PHE A 221 10.89 3.74 -18.03
N ARG A 222 10.76 2.73 -18.91
CA ARG A 222 11.04 1.33 -18.55
C ARG A 222 12.47 1.12 -18.11
N LYS A 223 13.44 1.77 -18.76
CA LYS A 223 14.86 1.69 -18.37
C LYS A 223 15.12 2.15 -16.93
N VAL A 224 14.37 3.14 -16.44
CA VAL A 224 14.49 3.66 -15.07
C VAL A 224 13.60 2.89 -14.09
N ALA A 225 12.34 2.61 -14.46
CA ALA A 225 11.35 1.99 -13.58
C ALA A 225 11.55 0.47 -13.42
N ASP A 226 11.88 -0.27 -14.48
CA ASP A 226 11.97 -1.74 -14.44
C ASP A 226 13.03 -2.25 -13.44
N PRO A 227 14.23 -1.65 -13.34
CA PRO A 227 15.20 -2.03 -12.31
C PRO A 227 14.67 -1.84 -10.88
N ALA A 228 13.94 -0.76 -10.62
CA ALA A 228 13.36 -0.47 -9.31
C ALA A 228 12.24 -1.47 -8.97
N LEU A 229 11.33 -1.71 -9.91
CA LEU A 229 10.25 -2.69 -9.76
C LEU A 229 10.79 -4.12 -9.63
N THR A 230 11.85 -4.47 -10.36
CA THR A 230 12.51 -5.78 -10.27
C THR A 230 13.17 -5.97 -8.91
N LEU A 231 13.85 -4.94 -8.39
CA LEU A 231 14.44 -4.96 -7.06
C LEU A 231 13.36 -5.20 -5.99
N LEU A 232 12.24 -4.47 -6.09
CA LEU A 232 11.12 -4.62 -5.17
C LEU A 232 10.56 -6.05 -5.23
N ARG A 233 10.22 -6.55 -6.42
CA ARG A 233 9.63 -7.89 -6.62
C ARG A 233 10.48 -9.01 -6.03
N ARG A 234 11.81 -8.92 -6.14
CA ARG A 234 12.75 -9.90 -5.56
C ARG A 234 12.68 -10.00 -4.03
N HIS A 235 12.27 -8.93 -3.36
CA HIS A 235 12.17 -8.86 -1.91
C HIS A 235 10.73 -9.04 -1.38
N ILE A 236 9.73 -9.17 -2.26
CA ILE A 236 8.35 -9.42 -1.83
C ILE A 236 8.25 -10.81 -1.16
N PRO A 237 7.73 -10.89 0.08
CA PRO A 237 7.58 -12.14 0.82
C PRO A 237 6.38 -12.96 0.31
N ALA A 238 6.50 -13.53 -0.90
CA ALA A 238 5.40 -14.16 -1.63
C ALA A 238 4.57 -15.18 -0.84
N GLU A 239 5.21 -16.00 0.02
CA GLU A 239 4.49 -16.99 0.83
C GLU A 239 3.56 -16.34 1.87
N MET A 240 4.03 -15.28 2.52
CA MET A 240 3.23 -14.50 3.46
C MET A 240 2.08 -13.79 2.73
N SER A 241 2.37 -13.13 1.61
CA SER A 241 1.37 -12.41 0.81
C SER A 241 0.26 -13.34 0.34
N VAL A 242 0.61 -14.50 -0.25
CA VAL A 242 -0.38 -15.49 -0.71
C VAL A 242 -1.23 -16.01 0.46
N LYS A 243 -0.60 -16.32 1.60
CA LYS A 243 -1.32 -16.79 2.79
C LYS A 243 -2.33 -15.76 3.29
N MET A 244 -1.95 -14.48 3.35
CA MET A 244 -2.85 -13.40 3.77
C MET A 244 -3.97 -13.17 2.76
N LEU A 245 -3.70 -13.22 1.46
CA LEU A 245 -4.70 -13.09 0.39
C LEU A 245 -5.72 -14.23 0.39
N LEU A 246 -5.32 -15.46 0.73
CA LEU A 246 -6.23 -16.61 0.74
C LEU A 246 -7.07 -16.70 2.03
N LYS A 247 -6.68 -16.00 3.10
CA LYS A 247 -7.35 -16.10 4.41
C LYS A 247 -8.84 -15.72 4.39
N PRO A 248 -9.32 -14.69 3.65
CA PRO A 248 -10.75 -14.38 3.56
C PRO A 248 -11.61 -15.49 2.94
N LEU A 249 -11.02 -16.37 2.13
CA LEU A 249 -11.73 -17.52 1.54
C LEU A 249 -12.14 -18.57 2.58
N ASN A 250 -11.49 -18.56 3.76
CA ASN A 250 -11.73 -19.51 4.85
C ASN A 250 -11.83 -20.96 4.34
N LEU A 251 -10.81 -21.35 3.57
CA LEU A 251 -10.71 -22.69 3.00
C LEU A 251 -10.40 -23.70 4.12
N PRO A 252 -10.84 -24.96 3.97
CA PRO A 252 -10.39 -26.03 4.87
C PRO A 252 -8.86 -26.07 4.94
N PRO A 253 -8.24 -26.28 6.13
CA PRO A 253 -6.79 -26.18 6.29
C PRO A 253 -5.97 -27.01 5.29
N ARG A 254 -6.48 -28.19 4.91
CA ARG A 254 -5.85 -29.06 3.90
C ARG A 254 -5.84 -28.44 2.50
N LEU A 255 -6.94 -27.82 2.09
CA LEU A 255 -7.04 -27.15 0.79
C LEU A 255 -6.21 -25.87 0.78
N GLN A 256 -6.23 -25.11 1.87
CA GLN A 256 -5.42 -23.92 2.03
C GLN A 256 -3.93 -24.24 1.90
N GLN A 257 -3.41 -25.21 2.66
CA GLN A 257 -2.01 -25.63 2.55
C GLN A 257 -1.65 -26.20 1.17
N ALA A 258 -2.58 -26.90 0.52
CA ALA A 258 -2.39 -27.43 -0.82
C ALA A 258 -2.31 -26.31 -1.88
N MET A 259 -2.98 -25.17 -1.68
CA MET A 259 -2.97 -24.03 -2.60
C MET A 259 -1.85 -23.03 -2.32
N GLU A 260 -1.51 -22.79 -1.04
CA GLU A 260 -0.51 -21.80 -0.63
C GLU A 260 0.87 -22.07 -1.27
N LYS A 261 1.37 -23.31 -1.14
CA LYS A 261 2.71 -23.67 -1.66
C LYS A 261 2.85 -23.53 -3.18
N PRO A 262 1.94 -24.05 -4.02
CA PRO A 262 2.06 -23.87 -5.46
C PRO A 262 1.85 -22.41 -5.89
N LEU A 263 0.90 -21.68 -5.29
CA LEU A 263 0.68 -20.27 -5.60
C LEU A 263 1.88 -19.40 -5.21
N ALA A 264 2.47 -19.63 -4.03
CA ALA A 264 3.67 -18.93 -3.61
C ALA A 264 4.84 -19.20 -4.57
N ARG A 265 5.03 -20.45 -5.04
CA ARG A 265 6.07 -20.78 -6.03
C ARG A 265 5.83 -20.14 -7.39
N ILE A 266 4.58 -20.11 -7.86
CA ILE A 266 4.22 -19.42 -9.11
C ILE A 266 4.47 -17.92 -8.96
N SER A 267 4.06 -17.33 -7.83
CA SER A 267 4.28 -15.91 -7.54
C SER A 267 5.76 -15.58 -7.46
N GLN A 268 6.57 -16.40 -6.78
CA GLN A 268 8.03 -16.23 -6.74
C GLN A 268 8.64 -16.26 -8.14
N LYS A 269 8.22 -17.21 -9.00
CA LYS A 269 8.69 -17.26 -10.39
C LYS A 269 8.28 -16.04 -11.20
N LEU A 270 7.05 -15.54 -11.01
CA LEU A 270 6.56 -14.31 -11.65
C LEU A 270 7.22 -13.03 -11.10
N PHE A 271 7.78 -13.08 -9.89
CA PHE A 271 8.51 -11.95 -9.30
C PHE A 271 10.01 -11.97 -9.62
N LEU A 272 10.56 -13.13 -9.99
CA LEU A 272 11.96 -13.29 -10.37
C LEU A 272 12.21 -13.10 -11.89
N HIS A 273 11.15 -13.10 -12.70
CA HIS A 273 11.17 -12.91 -14.15
C HIS A 273 10.40 -11.65 -14.55
#